data_AF-A0A3A1TYU4-F1
#
_entry.id   AF-A0A3A1TYU4-F1
#
_cell.length_a   1.000
_cell.length_b   1.000
_cell.length_c   1.000
_cell.angle_alpha   90.00
_cell.angle_beta   90.00
_cell.angle_gamma   90.00
#
_symmetry.space_group_name_H-M   'P 1'
#
loop_
_entity.id
_entity.type
_entity.pdbx_description
1 polymer ?
#
loop_
_entity_poly.entity_id
_entity_poly.type
_entity_poly.pdbx_seq_one_letter_code
_entity_poly.pdbx_strand_id
1 'polypeptide(L)'
;MDGVMYRVWPHLPEDAALSAYQQVRSGEAIDTTELEGRRTWPAVGSRVDADSINTFVAEIRAAAERFGFPSAIADRDKVAFDRAVTRILRSHVRLPYGEAGSGETWSYITFVLLPKETAWRFDATRERWLYSSSGVRHAWARLWWQAEALDDRFNVLDALSESELIPLFERTGISGCQPLIRIAFGAYLALDPADRRLPLLRDFAKRLSRMLAFVEPGLLDAAAMEALVGETLEPALRQWRSRGGAVPLEAPSMPVPPLASAGSAEDEEANEPPEVLRQARGMLQPYNAFVVPAGMPPVTRMNGRAAQALVLAAVRLEGPVLRERLERCILGDDIDVRRNGREAVTAAIESLTDSSLLTIAIEDSGQPVLTVRGSARAALRRRGARTFEEIPEGEVRAAAGLTSHVFELFDVSDPTPDEEARLGRVLDRSELLPST
;
A
#
# COMPACT_ATOMS: atom_id res chain seq x y z
N MET A 1 -16.43 -31.34 20.53
CA MET A 1 -16.29 -30.03 19.87
C MET A 1 -17.65 -29.40 19.89
N ASP A 2 -17.93 -28.56 20.89
CA ASP A 2 -19.10 -27.68 20.82
C ASP A 2 -18.88 -26.79 19.58
N GLY A 3 -19.72 -26.99 18.57
CA GLY A 3 -19.58 -26.28 17.30
C GLY A 3 -19.70 -24.79 17.56
N VAL A 4 -18.60 -24.05 17.38
CA VAL A 4 -18.62 -22.59 17.42
C VAL A 4 -19.61 -22.14 16.35
N MET A 5 -20.79 -21.72 16.78
CA MET A 5 -21.84 -21.25 15.88
C MET A 5 -21.49 -19.85 15.42
N TYR A 6 -20.92 -19.76 14.22
CA TYR A 6 -20.76 -18.49 13.52
C TYR A 6 -22.13 -17.87 13.28
N ARG A 7 -22.22 -16.57 13.51
CA ARG A 7 -23.45 -15.79 13.28
C ARG A 7 -23.16 -14.69 12.29
N VAL A 8 -24.10 -14.48 11.38
CA VAL A 8 -24.03 -13.39 10.41
C VAL A 8 -24.54 -12.11 11.06
N TRP A 9 -23.92 -10.99 10.71
CA TRP A 9 -24.23 -9.64 11.17
C TRP A 9 -24.97 -8.86 10.09
N PRO A 10 -25.67 -7.77 10.46
CA PRO A 10 -26.28 -6.90 9.47
C PRO A 10 -25.22 -6.22 8.60
N HIS A 11 -25.58 -6.01 7.34
CA HIS A 11 -24.74 -5.36 6.35
C HIS A 11 -25.25 -3.95 6.08
N LEU A 12 -24.33 -3.01 5.87
CA LEU A 12 -24.65 -1.70 5.31
C LEU A 12 -24.07 -1.64 3.88
N PRO A 13 -24.91 -1.43 2.84
CA PRO A 13 -24.44 -1.31 1.47
C PRO A 13 -23.37 -0.22 1.29
N GLU A 14 -22.43 -0.44 0.38
CA GLU A 14 -21.27 0.45 0.17
C GLU A 14 -21.68 1.90 -0.14
N ASP A 15 -22.73 2.10 -0.94
CA ASP A 15 -23.21 3.44 -1.29
C ASP A 15 -23.79 4.19 -0.08
N ALA A 16 -24.49 3.48 0.81
CA ALA A 16 -24.97 4.02 2.08
C ALA A 16 -23.81 4.38 3.02
N ALA A 17 -22.81 3.50 3.12
CA ALA A 17 -21.61 3.72 3.92
C ALA A 17 -20.80 4.93 3.39
N LEU A 18 -20.68 5.07 2.07
CA LEU A 18 -20.00 6.19 1.45
C LEU A 18 -20.73 7.52 1.70
N SER A 19 -22.05 7.53 1.61
CA SER A 19 -22.87 8.70 1.92
C SER A 19 -22.73 9.09 3.40
N ALA A 20 -22.79 8.13 4.33
CA ALA A 20 -22.57 8.37 5.75
C ALA A 20 -21.16 8.91 6.04
N TYR A 21 -20.13 8.39 5.35
CA TYR A 21 -18.77 8.93 5.45
C TYR A 21 -18.66 10.38 4.94
N GLN A 22 -19.41 10.74 3.89
CA GLN A 22 -19.44 12.13 3.41
C GLN A 22 -20.01 13.07 4.48
N GLN A 23 -21.05 12.65 5.21
CA GLN A 23 -21.62 13.39 6.34
C GLN A 23 -20.58 13.59 7.45
N VAL A 24 -19.85 12.53 7.83
CA VAL A 24 -18.75 12.62 8.81
C VAL A 24 -17.70 13.65 8.37
N ARG A 25 -17.31 13.62 7.09
CA ARG A 25 -16.30 14.53 6.54
C ARG A 25 -16.79 15.98 6.50
N SER A 26 -18.08 16.21 6.27
CA SER A 26 -18.68 17.56 6.32
C SER A 26 -19.02 18.02 7.74
N GLY A 27 -18.85 17.17 8.75
CA GLY A 27 -19.22 17.46 10.14
C GLY A 27 -20.73 17.40 10.39
N GLU A 28 -21.49 16.82 9.46
CA GLU A 28 -22.91 16.55 9.61
C GLU A 28 -23.16 15.34 10.53
N ALA A 29 -24.29 15.37 11.23
CA ALA A 29 -24.71 14.24 12.04
C ALA A 29 -25.17 13.09 11.14
N ILE A 30 -24.71 11.87 11.44
CA ILE A 30 -25.18 10.66 10.75
C ILE A 30 -26.61 10.35 11.19
N ASP A 31 -27.53 10.20 10.22
CA ASP A 31 -28.87 9.65 10.48
C ASP A 31 -28.80 8.12 10.58
N THR A 32 -28.58 7.62 11.79
CA THR A 32 -28.54 6.17 12.06
C THR A 32 -29.88 5.49 11.78
N THR A 33 -31.01 6.20 11.83
CA THR A 33 -32.34 5.63 11.61
C THR A 33 -32.55 5.35 10.13
N GLU A 34 -32.13 6.28 9.27
CA GLU A 34 -32.13 6.09 7.82
C GLU A 34 -31.23 4.90 7.43
N LEU A 35 -29.99 4.86 7.95
CA LEU A 35 -29.05 3.78 7.65
C LEU A 35 -29.53 2.41 8.15
N GLU A 36 -30.17 2.36 9.32
CA GLU A 36 -30.80 1.14 9.84
C GLU A 36 -31.89 0.61 8.90
N GLY A 37 -32.66 1.51 8.26
CA GLY A 37 -33.65 1.15 7.23
C GLY A 37 -33.03 0.57 5.95
N ARG A 38 -31.74 0.84 5.69
CA ARG A 38 -30.99 0.36 4.53
C ARG A 38 -30.22 -0.93 4.79
N ARG A 39 -30.29 -1.48 6.01
CA ARG A 39 -29.55 -2.69 6.36
C ARG A 39 -29.98 -3.87 5.50
N THR A 40 -29.02 -4.68 5.11
CA THR A 40 -29.23 -5.96 4.46
C THR A 40 -28.67 -7.08 5.35
N TRP A 41 -28.85 -8.33 4.92
CA TRP A 41 -28.31 -9.50 5.60
C TRP A 41 -27.69 -10.43 4.58
N PRO A 42 -26.65 -11.20 4.95
CA PRO A 42 -26.22 -12.34 4.16
C PRO A 42 -27.38 -13.29 3.85
N ALA A 43 -27.36 -13.87 2.64
CA ALA A 43 -28.40 -14.80 2.19
C ALA A 43 -28.38 -16.14 2.96
N VAL A 44 -27.24 -16.47 3.59
CA VAL A 44 -27.00 -17.74 4.28
C VAL A 44 -26.35 -17.46 5.63
N GLY A 45 -26.72 -18.24 6.65
CA GLY A 45 -26.17 -18.16 8.00
C GLY A 45 -27.23 -17.84 9.06
N SER A 46 -26.90 -18.13 10.33
CA SER A 46 -27.78 -17.79 11.44
C SER A 46 -27.54 -16.34 11.85
N ARG A 47 -28.59 -15.51 11.80
CA ARG A 47 -28.48 -14.09 12.14
C ARG A 47 -28.18 -13.91 13.63
N VAL A 48 -27.35 -12.94 13.96
CA VAL A 48 -27.23 -12.43 15.31
C VAL A 48 -28.57 -11.80 15.74
N ASP A 49 -29.03 -12.10 16.95
CA ASP A 49 -30.25 -11.53 17.50
C ASP A 49 -30.03 -10.10 18.00
N ALA A 50 -31.12 -9.34 18.11
CA ALA A 50 -31.09 -7.94 18.51
C ALA A 50 -30.53 -7.76 19.93
N ASP A 51 -30.80 -8.69 20.86
CA ASP A 51 -30.31 -8.61 22.24
C ASP A 51 -28.79 -8.75 22.29
N SER A 52 -28.22 -9.62 21.47
CA SER A 52 -26.78 -9.78 21.31
C SER A 52 -26.13 -8.52 20.72
N ILE A 53 -26.73 -7.92 19.69
CA ILE A 53 -26.25 -6.63 19.14
C ILE A 53 -26.31 -5.54 20.21
N ASN A 54 -27.42 -5.42 20.93
CA ASN A 54 -27.61 -4.40 21.97
C ASN A 54 -26.61 -4.57 23.12
N THR A 55 -26.33 -5.82 23.52
CA THR A 55 -25.33 -6.14 24.54
C THR A 55 -23.94 -5.74 24.08
N PHE A 56 -23.57 -6.09 22.84
CA PHE A 56 -22.29 -5.67 22.24
C PHE A 56 -22.13 -4.15 22.24
N VAL A 57 -23.14 -3.40 21.79
CA VAL A 57 -23.10 -1.93 21.76
C VAL A 57 -22.99 -1.35 23.17
N ALA A 58 -23.74 -1.88 24.14
CA ALA A 58 -23.68 -1.43 25.52
C ALA A 58 -22.30 -1.65 26.15
N GLU A 59 -21.65 -2.78 25.89
CA GLU A 59 -20.30 -3.07 26.40
C GLU A 59 -19.24 -2.16 25.77
N ILE A 60 -19.31 -1.88 24.45
CA ILE A 60 -18.40 -0.94 23.81
C ILE A 60 -18.58 0.48 24.36
N ARG A 61 -19.82 0.91 24.59
CA ARG A 61 -20.13 2.21 25.21
C ARG A 61 -19.58 2.31 26.62
N ALA A 62 -19.83 1.31 27.45
CA ALA A 62 -19.30 1.25 28.81
C ALA A 62 -17.75 1.28 28.81
N ALA A 63 -17.12 0.62 27.84
CA ALA A 63 -15.67 0.72 27.64
C ALA A 63 -15.25 2.15 27.26
N ALA A 64 -15.91 2.78 26.28
CA ALA A 64 -15.61 4.14 25.86
C ALA A 64 -15.76 5.16 27.01
N GLU A 65 -16.82 5.06 27.79
CA GLU A 65 -17.07 5.91 28.98
C GLU A 65 -15.95 5.77 30.02
N ARG A 66 -15.50 4.54 30.30
CA ARG A 66 -14.38 4.29 31.21
C ARG A 66 -13.07 4.95 30.75
N PHE A 67 -12.90 5.15 29.44
CA PHE A 67 -11.73 5.79 28.86
C PHE A 67 -11.96 7.28 28.50
N GLY A 68 -13.05 7.87 28.98
CA GLY A 68 -13.26 9.32 28.97
C GLY A 68 -14.31 9.83 27.98
N PHE A 69 -15.01 8.97 27.24
CA PHE A 69 -16.13 9.40 26.39
C PHE A 69 -17.20 10.14 27.22
N PRO A 70 -17.74 11.29 26.76
CA PRO A 70 -17.57 11.91 25.44
C PRO A 70 -16.42 12.94 25.34
N SER A 71 -15.62 13.14 26.40
CA SER A 71 -14.48 14.05 26.38
C SER A 71 -13.31 13.47 25.59
N ALA A 72 -12.39 14.29 25.07
CA ALA A 72 -11.27 13.81 24.28
C ALA A 72 -10.46 12.72 25.02
N ILE A 73 -10.21 11.60 24.34
CA ILE A 73 -9.38 10.51 24.87
C ILE A 73 -7.90 10.92 24.89
N ALA A 74 -7.22 10.68 26.02
CA ALA A 74 -5.79 10.92 26.10
C ALA A 74 -5.01 9.90 25.25
N ASP A 75 -3.91 10.32 24.63
CA ASP A 75 -3.13 9.45 23.74
C ASP A 75 -2.66 8.15 24.40
N ARG A 76 -2.31 8.21 25.69
CA ARG A 76 -1.91 7.03 26.48
C ARG A 76 -3.04 6.02 26.68
N ASP A 77 -4.29 6.47 26.65
CA ASP A 77 -5.48 5.66 26.96
C ASP A 77 -6.09 5.04 25.69
N LYS A 78 -5.73 5.55 24.50
CA LYS A 78 -6.17 5.00 23.20
C LYS A 78 -5.83 3.52 23.02
N VAL A 79 -4.61 3.12 23.38
CA VAL A 79 -4.18 1.72 23.28
C VAL A 79 -4.95 0.85 24.26
N ALA A 80 -5.13 1.30 25.50
CA ALA A 80 -5.87 0.56 26.51
C ALA A 80 -7.35 0.39 26.13
N PHE A 81 -7.98 1.41 25.55
CA PHE A 81 -9.31 1.32 24.96
C PHE A 81 -9.37 0.27 23.86
N ASP A 82 -8.47 0.32 22.88
CA ASP A 82 -8.43 -0.63 21.77
C ASP A 82 -8.28 -2.08 22.28
N ARG A 83 -7.47 -2.31 23.33
CA ARG A 83 -7.28 -3.62 23.96
C ARG A 83 -8.54 -4.11 24.68
N ALA A 84 -9.29 -3.22 25.33
CA ALA A 84 -10.58 -3.58 25.93
C ALA A 84 -11.60 -3.95 24.84
N VAL A 85 -11.72 -3.13 23.80
CA VAL A 85 -12.61 -3.36 22.66
C VAL A 85 -12.28 -4.65 21.93
N THR A 86 -10.99 -4.96 21.75
CA THR A 86 -10.54 -6.20 21.09
C THR A 86 -11.13 -7.44 21.76
N ARG A 87 -11.17 -7.47 23.11
CA ARG A 87 -11.74 -8.57 23.89
C ARG A 87 -13.27 -8.64 23.76
N ILE A 88 -13.94 -7.49 23.73
CA ILE A 88 -15.40 -7.39 23.51
C ILE A 88 -15.77 -7.90 22.12
N LEU A 89 -15.12 -7.37 21.07
CA LEU A 89 -15.32 -7.80 19.67
C LEU A 89 -15.16 -9.31 19.53
N ARG A 90 -14.10 -9.86 20.10
CA ARG A 90 -13.84 -11.29 20.04
C ARG A 90 -14.91 -12.13 20.75
N SER A 91 -15.50 -11.62 21.82
CA SER A 91 -16.55 -12.32 22.57
C SER A 91 -17.89 -12.32 21.84
N HIS A 92 -18.26 -11.20 21.20
CA HIS A 92 -19.58 -11.00 20.60
C HIS A 92 -19.64 -11.22 19.09
N VAL A 93 -18.58 -10.86 18.37
CA VAL A 93 -18.55 -10.85 16.89
C VAL A 93 -17.86 -12.12 16.41
N ARG A 94 -18.64 -13.19 16.22
CA ARG A 94 -18.16 -14.48 15.69
C ARG A 94 -18.49 -14.63 14.21
N LEU A 95 -17.68 -14.01 13.37
CA LEU A 95 -17.86 -13.99 11.92
C LEU A 95 -17.07 -15.14 11.24
N PRO A 96 -17.61 -15.77 10.20
CA PRO A 96 -16.79 -16.53 9.26
C PRO A 96 -15.85 -15.58 8.50
N TYR A 97 -14.66 -16.07 8.09
CA TYR A 97 -13.66 -15.22 7.43
C TYR A 97 -14.17 -14.53 6.16
N GLY A 98 -15.05 -15.17 5.39
CA GLY A 98 -15.65 -14.56 4.21
C GLY A 98 -16.48 -13.31 4.54
N GLU A 99 -17.16 -13.30 5.69
CA GLU A 99 -17.95 -12.17 6.16
C GLU A 99 -17.09 -11.11 6.84
N ALA A 100 -16.09 -11.53 7.64
CA ALA A 100 -15.11 -10.62 8.22
C ALA A 100 -14.25 -9.91 7.14
N GLY A 101 -14.12 -10.48 5.95
CA GLY A 101 -13.51 -9.85 4.79
C GLY A 101 -14.42 -8.85 4.06
N SER A 102 -15.73 -8.86 4.34
CA SER A 102 -16.70 -7.93 3.73
C SER A 102 -16.69 -6.59 4.46
N GLY A 103 -16.60 -5.50 3.71
CA GLY A 103 -16.69 -4.16 4.26
C GLY A 103 -18.07 -3.80 4.80
N GLU A 104 -19.13 -4.50 4.37
CA GLU A 104 -20.51 -4.14 4.69
C GLU A 104 -20.87 -4.36 6.17
N THR A 105 -20.41 -5.47 6.76
CA THR A 105 -20.58 -5.72 8.21
C THR A 105 -19.86 -4.66 9.04
N TRP A 106 -18.63 -4.34 8.67
CA TRP A 106 -17.85 -3.32 9.36
C TRP A 106 -18.42 -1.93 9.20
N SER A 107 -18.98 -1.61 8.03
CA SER A 107 -19.67 -0.35 7.77
C SER A 107 -20.92 -0.23 8.62
N TYR A 108 -21.69 -1.32 8.79
CA TYR A 108 -22.85 -1.34 9.68
C TYR A 108 -22.42 -1.07 11.14
N ILE A 109 -21.39 -1.76 11.63
CA ILE A 109 -20.84 -1.53 12.97
C ILE A 109 -20.40 -0.07 13.14
N THR A 110 -19.69 0.50 12.16
CA THR A 110 -19.15 1.86 12.24
C THR A 110 -20.24 2.92 12.18
N PHE A 111 -21.12 2.89 11.19
CA PHE A 111 -22.04 4.00 10.91
C PHE A 111 -23.39 3.89 11.61
N VAL A 112 -23.82 2.67 11.94
CA VAL A 112 -25.13 2.43 12.55
C VAL A 112 -24.97 2.18 14.05
N LEU A 113 -24.10 1.24 14.44
CA LEU A 113 -24.01 0.82 15.84
C LEU A 113 -23.14 1.76 16.69
N LEU A 114 -21.98 2.16 16.17
CA LEU A 114 -20.93 2.86 16.92
C LEU A 114 -20.42 4.17 16.27
N PRO A 115 -21.26 5.03 15.66
CA PRO A 115 -20.77 6.22 14.96
C PRO A 115 -20.11 7.23 15.89
N LYS A 116 -20.64 7.39 17.10
CA LYS A 116 -20.14 8.37 18.07
C LYS A 116 -18.81 7.95 18.67
N GLU A 117 -18.68 6.67 18.98
CA GLU A 117 -17.49 6.03 19.53
C GLU A 117 -16.38 6.02 18.48
N THR A 118 -16.73 5.81 17.20
CA THR A 118 -15.79 5.94 16.08
C THR A 118 -15.27 7.37 15.96
N ALA A 119 -16.16 8.37 15.90
CA ALA A 119 -15.79 9.79 15.81
C ALA A 119 -15.00 10.29 17.03
N TRP A 120 -15.28 9.74 18.20
CA TRP A 120 -14.56 10.08 19.42
C TRP A 120 -13.13 9.54 19.44
N ARG A 121 -12.93 8.31 18.95
CA ARG A 121 -11.63 7.63 18.97
C ARG A 121 -10.73 8.02 17.79
N PHE A 122 -11.31 8.33 16.63
CA PHE A 122 -10.60 8.56 15.38
C PHE A 122 -11.03 9.86 14.72
N ASP A 123 -10.12 10.46 13.96
CA ASP A 123 -10.44 11.55 13.04
C ASP A 123 -11.26 11.03 11.84
N ALA A 124 -11.65 11.95 10.95
CA ALA A 124 -12.37 11.63 9.72
C ALA A 124 -11.48 10.99 8.63
N THR A 125 -10.36 10.33 8.98
CA THR A 125 -9.53 9.62 8.01
C THR A 125 -10.30 8.47 7.40
N ARG A 126 -10.40 8.44 6.06
CA ARG A 126 -11.18 7.45 5.29
C ARG A 126 -10.96 6.02 5.75
N GLU A 127 -9.71 5.61 5.94
CA GLU A 127 -9.34 4.23 6.30
C GLU A 127 -9.81 3.81 7.69
N ARG A 128 -10.13 4.76 8.59
CA ARG A 128 -10.69 4.44 9.92
C ARG A 128 -12.18 4.18 9.86
N TRP A 129 -12.89 4.79 8.90
CA TRP A 129 -14.34 4.75 8.78
C TRP A 129 -14.86 3.77 7.72
N LEU A 130 -14.15 3.67 6.59
CA LEU A 130 -14.50 2.79 5.48
C LEU A 130 -13.52 1.63 5.40
N TYR A 131 -14.08 0.44 5.21
CA TYR A 131 -13.29 -0.77 5.09
C TYR A 131 -12.52 -0.78 3.76
N SER A 132 -11.20 -0.93 3.84
CA SER A 132 -10.34 -1.20 2.68
C SER A 132 -10.08 -2.69 2.54
N SER A 133 -9.52 -3.13 1.41
CA SER A 133 -9.33 -4.55 1.06
C SER A 133 -8.66 -5.43 2.13
N SER A 134 -7.90 -4.86 3.06
CA SER A 134 -7.23 -5.61 4.14
C SER A 134 -7.88 -5.44 5.52
N GLY A 135 -8.74 -4.44 5.74
CA GLY A 135 -9.36 -4.18 7.05
C GLY A 135 -8.41 -3.78 8.19
N VAL A 136 -7.09 -3.81 7.97
CA VAL A 136 -6.05 -3.64 9.00
C VAL A 136 -5.96 -2.22 9.57
N ARG A 137 -6.57 -1.24 8.90
CA ARG A 137 -6.61 0.15 9.35
C ARG A 137 -7.98 0.60 9.83
N HIS A 138 -9.03 -0.14 9.49
CA HIS A 138 -10.40 0.16 9.89
C HIS A 138 -10.55 0.12 11.41
N ALA A 139 -11.35 1.04 11.97
CA ALA A 139 -11.50 1.26 13.41
C ALA A 139 -11.74 -0.04 14.19
N TRP A 140 -12.73 -0.82 13.75
CA TRP A 140 -13.19 -2.02 14.43
C TRP A 140 -12.62 -3.32 13.84
N ALA A 141 -12.69 -3.48 12.51
CA ALA A 141 -12.18 -4.67 11.82
C ALA A 141 -10.73 -5.01 12.17
N ARG A 142 -9.82 -4.02 12.32
CA ARG A 142 -8.43 -4.34 12.68
C ARG A 142 -8.32 -5.01 14.04
N LEU A 143 -9.14 -4.59 15.01
CA LEU A 143 -9.13 -5.13 16.37
C LEU A 143 -9.67 -6.56 16.35
N TRP A 144 -10.70 -6.80 15.56
CA TRP A 144 -11.22 -8.15 15.34
C TRP A 144 -10.18 -9.07 14.69
N TRP A 145 -9.54 -8.64 13.59
CA TRP A 145 -8.49 -9.42 12.92
C TRP A 145 -7.28 -9.67 13.83
N GLN A 146 -6.95 -8.71 14.71
CA GLN A 146 -5.91 -8.89 15.73
C GLN A 146 -6.27 -9.99 16.73
N ALA A 147 -7.50 -10.00 17.25
CA ALA A 147 -7.96 -11.05 18.16
C ALA A 147 -7.99 -12.43 17.48
N GLU A 148 -8.52 -12.47 16.26
CA GLU A 148 -8.69 -13.70 15.50
C GLU A 148 -7.34 -14.32 15.12
N ALA A 149 -6.41 -13.52 14.57
CA ALA A 149 -5.09 -13.98 14.19
C ALA A 149 -4.29 -14.54 15.38
N LEU A 150 -4.50 -14.01 16.59
CA LEU A 150 -3.76 -14.39 17.78
C LEU A 150 -4.44 -15.43 18.67
N ASP A 151 -5.64 -15.91 18.33
CA ASP A 151 -6.37 -16.93 19.13
C ASP A 151 -6.53 -16.56 20.61
N ASP A 152 -7.01 -15.35 20.89
CA ASP A 152 -7.19 -14.92 22.28
C ASP A 152 -5.88 -14.85 23.10
N ARG A 153 -4.70 -14.92 22.46
CA ARG A 153 -3.39 -14.63 23.08
C ARG A 153 -3.22 -13.14 23.32
N PHE A 154 -4.12 -12.56 24.12
CA PHE A 154 -4.16 -11.14 24.43
C PHE A 154 -2.87 -10.67 25.10
N ASN A 155 -2.12 -11.55 25.77
CA ASN A 155 -0.79 -11.24 26.29
C ASN A 155 0.20 -10.78 25.20
N VAL A 156 0.08 -11.29 23.97
CA VAL A 156 0.89 -10.83 22.82
C VAL A 156 0.48 -9.42 22.40
N LEU A 157 -0.83 -9.13 22.39
CA LEU A 157 -1.35 -7.80 22.12
C LEU A 157 -0.94 -6.80 23.20
N ASP A 158 -0.99 -7.19 24.47
CA ASP A 158 -0.63 -6.34 25.59
C ASP A 158 0.89 -6.04 25.61
N ALA A 159 1.71 -6.91 25.01
CA ALA A 159 3.17 -6.74 24.91
C ALA A 159 3.63 -5.87 23.74
N LEU A 160 2.75 -5.51 22.79
CA LEU A 160 3.10 -4.81 21.55
C LEU A 160 2.31 -3.52 21.38
N SER A 161 2.99 -2.47 20.92
CA SER A 161 2.34 -1.23 20.48
C SER A 161 1.56 -1.41 19.17
N GLU A 162 0.62 -0.51 18.85
CA GLU A 162 -0.10 -0.53 17.56
C GLU A 162 0.89 -0.48 16.38
N SER A 163 1.93 0.36 16.48
CA SER A 163 2.97 0.49 15.45
C SER A 163 3.78 -0.78 15.25
N GLU A 164 3.92 -1.64 16.26
CA GLU A 164 4.61 -2.94 16.15
C GLU A 164 3.70 -4.04 15.59
N LEU A 165 2.40 -3.94 15.74
CA LEU A 165 1.48 -4.91 15.13
C LEU A 165 1.42 -4.73 13.60
N ILE A 166 1.41 -3.48 13.13
CA ILE A 166 1.24 -3.10 11.72
C ILE A 166 2.19 -3.86 10.76
N PRO A 167 3.52 -3.95 10.99
CA PRO A 167 4.44 -4.60 10.07
C PRO A 167 4.02 -6.02 9.68
N LEU A 168 3.54 -6.85 10.61
CA LEU A 168 3.11 -8.22 10.28
C LEU A 168 1.65 -8.27 9.83
N PHE A 169 0.77 -7.45 10.41
CA PHE A 169 -0.66 -7.47 10.09
C PHE A 169 -0.99 -6.96 8.68
N GLU A 170 -0.31 -5.92 8.19
CA GLU A 170 -0.54 -5.37 6.84
C GLU A 170 -0.13 -6.32 5.70
N ARG A 171 0.62 -7.38 6.01
CA ARG A 171 1.09 -8.37 5.04
C ARG A 171 0.15 -9.57 5.05
N THR A 172 -0.82 -9.58 4.13
CA THR A 172 -1.87 -10.61 4.07
C THR A 172 -1.34 -12.04 3.97
N GLY A 173 -0.19 -12.27 3.33
CA GLY A 173 0.45 -13.60 3.32
C GLY A 173 0.94 -14.06 4.70
N ILE A 174 1.26 -13.13 5.61
CA ILE A 174 1.64 -13.42 6.99
C ILE A 174 0.37 -13.51 7.86
N SER A 175 -0.45 -12.45 7.85
CA SER A 175 -1.62 -12.35 8.73
C SER A 175 -2.76 -13.30 8.38
N GLY A 176 -2.84 -13.74 7.12
CA GLY A 176 -3.78 -14.77 6.68
C GLY A 176 -3.43 -16.18 7.17
N CYS A 177 -2.19 -16.42 7.62
CA CYS A 177 -1.76 -17.69 8.19
C CYS A 177 -1.58 -17.54 9.71
N GLN A 178 -2.63 -17.89 10.47
CA GLN A 178 -2.65 -17.70 11.93
C GLN A 178 -1.48 -18.38 12.67
N PRO A 179 -1.09 -19.63 12.36
CA PRO A 179 0.08 -20.22 13.00
C PRO A 179 1.35 -19.41 12.74
N LEU A 180 1.57 -18.96 11.49
CA LEU A 180 2.75 -18.20 11.11
C LEU A 180 2.84 -16.86 11.85
N ILE A 181 1.76 -16.06 11.87
CA ILE A 181 1.79 -14.75 12.56
C ILE A 181 1.99 -14.91 14.08
N ARG A 182 1.45 -15.97 14.70
CA ARG A 182 1.68 -16.29 16.12
C ARG A 182 3.13 -16.66 16.38
N ILE A 183 3.74 -17.50 15.53
CA ILE A 183 5.15 -17.89 15.63
C ILE A 183 6.05 -16.67 15.41
N ALA A 184 5.75 -15.83 14.42
CA ALA A 184 6.51 -14.61 14.11
C ALA A 184 6.52 -13.61 15.29
N PHE A 185 5.35 -13.33 15.89
CA PHE A 185 5.31 -12.47 17.08
C PHE A 185 5.94 -13.15 18.29
N GLY A 186 5.76 -14.46 18.47
CA GLY A 186 6.41 -15.23 19.54
C GLY A 186 7.94 -15.13 19.47
N ALA A 187 8.51 -15.32 18.27
CA ALA A 187 9.94 -15.21 18.04
C ALA A 187 10.47 -13.79 18.29
N TYR A 188 9.75 -12.76 17.83
CA TYR A 188 10.12 -11.36 18.11
C TYR A 188 10.07 -11.04 19.62
N LEU A 189 9.03 -11.50 20.32
CA LEU A 189 8.89 -11.32 21.76
C LEU A 189 9.84 -12.19 22.59
N ALA A 190 10.47 -13.21 22.01
CA ALA A 190 11.51 -14.00 22.66
C ALA A 190 12.89 -13.32 22.62
N LEU A 191 13.07 -12.29 21.80
CA LEU A 191 14.31 -11.51 21.76
C LEU A 191 14.57 -10.76 23.07
N ASP A 192 15.82 -10.37 23.31
CA ASP A 192 16.15 -9.43 24.38
C ASP A 192 15.33 -8.13 24.20
N PRO A 193 14.69 -7.60 25.26
CA PRO A 193 13.99 -6.32 25.20
C PRO A 193 14.79 -5.17 24.56
N ALA A 194 16.12 -5.15 24.69
CA ALA A 194 16.98 -4.15 24.06
C ALA A 194 16.94 -4.19 22.52
N ASP A 195 16.73 -5.38 21.95
CA ASP A 195 16.66 -5.62 20.51
C ASP A 195 15.25 -5.45 19.92
N ARG A 196 14.20 -5.44 20.76
CA ARG A 196 12.80 -5.29 20.33
C ARG A 196 12.52 -3.87 19.87
N ARG A 197 12.94 -3.58 18.63
CA ARG A 197 12.85 -2.28 18.00
C ARG A 197 12.03 -2.37 16.73
N LEU A 198 11.16 -1.38 16.54
CA LEU A 198 10.29 -1.30 15.36
C LEU A 198 11.04 -1.39 14.02
N PRO A 199 12.23 -0.79 13.82
CA PRO A 199 13.00 -0.99 12.59
C PRO A 199 13.41 -2.44 12.34
N LEU A 200 13.80 -3.20 13.38
CA LEU A 200 14.10 -4.62 13.27
C LEU A 200 12.84 -5.40 12.86
N LEU A 201 11.71 -5.16 13.54
CA LEU A 201 10.44 -5.83 13.22
C LEU A 201 9.99 -5.57 11.78
N ARG A 202 10.18 -4.34 11.28
CA ARG A 202 9.91 -3.98 9.88
C ARG A 202 10.84 -4.71 8.90
N ASP A 203 12.12 -4.83 9.20
CA ASP A 203 13.07 -5.56 8.36
C ASP A 203 12.76 -7.06 8.34
N PHE A 204 12.52 -7.65 9.51
CA PHE A 204 12.07 -9.02 9.67
C PHE A 204 10.80 -9.30 8.86
N ALA A 205 9.75 -8.47 9.01
CA ALA A 205 8.50 -8.62 8.26
C ALA A 205 8.72 -8.56 6.74
N LYS A 206 9.61 -7.69 6.25
CA LYS A 206 9.96 -7.60 4.82
C LYS A 206 10.65 -8.88 4.32
N ARG A 207 11.60 -9.41 5.10
CA ARG A 207 12.31 -10.66 4.76
C ARG A 207 11.37 -11.85 4.73
N LEU A 208 10.51 -11.96 5.76
CA LEU A 208 9.50 -13.00 5.81
C LEU A 208 8.57 -12.93 4.60
N SER A 209 8.05 -11.76 4.24
CA SER A 209 7.25 -11.60 3.02
C SER A 209 7.94 -12.05 1.74
N ARG A 210 9.25 -11.79 1.60
CA ARG A 210 10.00 -12.25 0.42
C ARG A 210 10.09 -13.76 0.34
N MET A 211 10.18 -14.45 1.48
CA MET A 211 10.18 -15.91 1.50
C MET A 211 8.82 -16.48 1.12
N LEU A 212 7.72 -15.85 1.57
CA LEU A 212 6.36 -16.28 1.24
C LEU A 212 6.01 -16.13 -0.25
N ALA A 213 6.82 -15.42 -1.05
CA ALA A 213 6.67 -15.45 -2.50
C ALA A 213 7.00 -16.83 -3.12
N PHE A 214 7.73 -17.67 -2.39
CA PHE A 214 8.18 -19.00 -2.84
C PHE A 214 7.65 -20.14 -1.97
N VAL A 215 7.04 -19.82 -0.83
CA VAL A 215 6.62 -20.79 0.19
C VAL A 215 5.16 -20.54 0.51
N GLU A 216 4.32 -21.56 0.35
CA GLU A 216 2.95 -21.55 0.82
C GLU A 216 2.93 -21.95 2.31
N PRO A 217 2.74 -21.00 3.24
CA PRO A 217 2.88 -21.29 4.67
C PRO A 217 1.81 -22.28 5.14
N GLY A 218 0.63 -22.34 4.51
CA GLY A 218 -0.42 -23.29 4.89
C GLY A 218 -0.04 -24.77 4.70
N LEU A 219 1.03 -25.06 3.95
CA LEU A 219 1.54 -26.42 3.72
C LEU A 219 2.67 -26.81 4.68
N LEU A 220 3.16 -25.88 5.49
CA LEU A 220 4.21 -26.13 6.45
C LEU A 220 3.61 -26.68 7.76
N ASP A 221 4.33 -27.63 8.38
CA ASP A 221 4.07 -27.95 9.77
C ASP A 221 4.66 -26.87 10.71
N ALA A 222 4.38 -26.98 12.00
CA ALA A 222 4.83 -26.01 12.98
C ALA A 222 6.36 -25.87 13.03
N ALA A 223 7.10 -26.98 12.90
CA ALA A 223 8.56 -26.97 12.95
C ALA A 223 9.16 -26.26 11.73
N ALA A 224 8.61 -26.51 10.54
CA ALA A 224 9.02 -25.85 9.32
C ALA A 224 8.67 -24.35 9.33
N MET A 225 7.53 -23.95 9.92
CA MET A 225 7.20 -22.53 10.12
C MET A 225 8.16 -21.84 11.09
N GLU A 226 8.50 -22.50 12.20
CA GLU A 226 9.49 -22.00 13.17
C GLU A 226 10.86 -21.83 12.53
N ALA A 227 11.29 -22.79 11.71
CA ALA A 227 12.53 -22.69 10.94
C ALA A 227 12.49 -21.50 9.96
N LEU A 228 11.42 -21.34 9.18
CA LEU A 228 11.23 -20.20 8.27
C LEU A 228 11.30 -18.84 8.99
N VAL A 229 10.65 -18.74 10.15
CA VAL A 229 10.69 -17.53 10.99
C VAL A 229 12.10 -17.28 11.53
N GLY A 230 12.79 -18.32 12.01
CA GLY A 230 14.16 -18.24 12.48
C GLY A 230 15.14 -17.78 11.39
N GLU A 231 15.09 -18.42 10.22
CA GLU A 231 15.94 -18.12 9.06
C GLU A 231 15.75 -16.69 8.54
N THR A 232 14.60 -16.06 8.80
CA THR A 232 14.32 -14.68 8.39
C THR A 232 14.61 -13.66 9.49
N LEU A 233 14.35 -14.00 10.76
CA LEU A 233 14.59 -13.13 11.91
C LEU A 233 16.07 -13.03 12.27
N GLU A 234 16.80 -14.15 12.24
CA GLU A 234 18.20 -14.20 12.69
C GLU A 234 19.13 -13.31 11.83
N PRO A 235 19.06 -13.33 10.47
CA PRO A 235 19.82 -12.39 9.66
C PRO A 235 19.42 -10.93 9.87
N ALA A 236 18.12 -10.66 10.11
CA ALA A 236 17.62 -9.31 10.41
C ALA A 236 18.23 -8.79 11.71
N LEU A 237 18.25 -9.64 12.76
CA LEU A 237 18.83 -9.32 14.06
C LEU A 237 20.35 -9.11 13.97
N ARG A 238 21.08 -9.97 13.24
CA ARG A 238 22.52 -9.78 13.01
C ARG A 238 22.81 -8.44 12.33
N GLN A 239 22.04 -8.10 11.30
CA GLN A 239 22.18 -6.82 10.61
C GLN A 239 21.80 -5.62 11.49
N TRP A 240 20.79 -5.76 12.33
CA TRP A 240 20.39 -4.72 13.29
C TRP A 240 21.51 -4.44 14.30
N ARG A 241 22.07 -5.49 14.89
CA ARG A 241 23.18 -5.40 15.86
C ARG A 241 24.46 -4.87 15.23
N SER A 242 24.79 -5.26 14.00
CA SER A 242 25.99 -4.76 13.31
C SER A 242 25.94 -3.25 13.00
N ARG A 243 24.73 -2.68 12.91
CA ARG A 243 24.52 -1.23 12.79
C ARG A 243 24.59 -0.49 14.13
N GLY A 244 25.05 -1.15 15.19
CA GLY A 244 25.25 -0.57 16.52
C GLY A 244 24.00 -0.51 17.40
N GLY A 245 22.88 -1.13 17.00
CA GLY A 245 21.67 -1.24 17.84
C GLY A 245 21.00 0.08 18.27
N ALA A 246 21.58 1.24 17.92
CA ALA A 246 21.11 2.57 18.26
C ALA A 246 21.73 3.59 17.29
N VAL A 247 20.89 4.37 16.62
CA VAL A 247 21.23 5.75 16.27
C VAL A 247 20.32 6.62 17.12
N PRO A 248 20.84 7.42 18.07
CA PRO A 248 20.09 8.52 18.64
C PRO A 248 19.82 9.56 17.54
N LEU A 249 18.56 10.00 17.43
CA LEU A 249 18.20 11.23 16.71
C LEU A 249 18.73 12.44 17.50
N GLU A 250 20.01 12.74 17.36
CA GLU A 250 20.52 14.10 17.53
C GLU A 250 21.22 14.47 16.23
N ALA A 251 20.63 15.41 15.50
CA ALA A 251 21.30 16.03 14.37
C ALA A 251 22.58 16.71 14.90
N PRO A 252 23.77 16.41 14.39
CA PRO A 252 24.94 17.21 14.76
C PRO A 252 24.71 18.62 14.20
N SER A 253 24.52 19.57 15.11
CA SER A 253 24.68 21.00 14.81
C SER A 253 26.14 21.19 14.41
N MET A 254 26.41 21.22 13.11
CA MET A 254 27.69 21.67 12.57
C MET A 254 27.53 23.11 12.10
N PRO A 255 28.43 24.02 12.52
CA PRO A 255 28.42 25.40 12.03
C PRO A 255 28.82 25.42 10.56
N VAL A 256 28.07 26.15 9.74
CA VAL A 256 28.37 26.36 8.31
C VAL A 256 29.68 27.13 8.19
N PRO A 257 30.77 26.55 7.63
CA PRO A 257 31.98 27.30 7.33
C PRO A 257 31.78 28.08 6.02
N PRO A 258 32.44 29.24 5.85
CA PRO A 258 32.29 30.04 4.64
C PRO A 258 33.02 29.37 3.47
N LEU A 259 32.37 29.34 2.30
CA LEU A 259 32.95 28.85 1.06
C LEU A 259 34.19 29.67 0.67
N ALA A 260 35.34 29.02 0.53
CA ALA A 260 36.44 29.53 -0.27
C ALA A 260 37.31 28.40 -0.88
N SER A 261 37.44 28.50 -2.21
CA SER A 261 38.51 28.08 -3.14
C SER A 261 39.14 26.68 -3.06
N ALA A 262 39.02 25.98 -4.18
CA ALA A 262 39.70 24.74 -4.55
C ALA A 262 41.24 24.82 -4.43
N GLY A 263 41.85 23.73 -3.93
CA GLY A 263 43.29 23.52 -3.97
C GLY A 263 43.72 22.17 -3.38
N SER A 264 44.28 21.32 -4.26
CA SER A 264 45.24 20.21 -4.08
C SER A 264 44.94 19.09 -3.07
N ALA A 265 44.67 17.91 -3.63
CA ALA A 265 44.74 16.61 -2.98
C ALA A 265 46.12 16.01 -3.17
N GLU A 266 46.83 15.73 -2.08
CA GLU A 266 47.86 14.68 -2.01
C GLU A 266 47.74 13.99 -0.64
N ASP A 267 47.92 12.67 -0.65
CA ASP A 267 48.02 11.72 0.47
C ASP A 267 46.72 11.12 1.06
N GLU A 268 46.11 10.18 0.31
CA GLU A 268 45.38 9.06 0.92
C GLU A 268 45.60 7.77 0.10
N GLU A 269 46.54 6.94 0.56
CA GLU A 269 46.92 5.67 -0.04
C GLU A 269 46.14 4.49 0.60
N ALA A 270 45.59 3.65 -0.28
CA ALA A 270 45.21 2.24 -0.12
C ALA A 270 43.95 1.82 0.70
N ASN A 271 42.79 1.92 0.04
CA ASN A 271 41.85 0.80 -0.02
C ASN A 271 41.15 0.82 -1.40
N GLU A 272 41.56 -0.07 -2.32
CA GLU A 272 41.07 -0.03 -3.69
C GLU A 272 39.62 -0.53 -3.82
N PRO A 273 38.70 0.25 -4.42
CA PRO A 273 37.36 -0.21 -4.76
C PRO A 273 37.37 -1.18 -5.97
N PRO A 274 36.36 -2.06 -6.10
CA PRO A 274 36.20 -2.95 -7.25
C PRO A 274 36.24 -2.23 -8.61
N GLU A 275 36.84 -2.86 -9.62
CA GLU A 275 37.02 -2.38 -11.02
C GLU A 275 35.79 -1.66 -11.63
N VAL A 276 34.59 -2.12 -11.27
CA VAL A 276 33.30 -1.55 -11.71
C VAL A 276 33.08 -0.11 -11.25
N LEU A 277 33.53 0.25 -10.05
CA LEU A 277 33.42 1.62 -9.52
C LEU A 277 34.48 2.55 -10.13
N ARG A 278 35.60 2.01 -10.62
CA ARG A 278 36.65 2.77 -11.32
C ARG A 278 36.13 3.28 -12.67
N GLN A 279 35.36 2.47 -13.38
CA GLN A 279 34.72 2.86 -14.66
C GLN A 279 33.59 3.89 -14.48
N ALA A 280 32.89 3.87 -13.34
CA ALA A 280 31.74 4.76 -13.09
C ALA A 280 32.12 6.15 -12.57
N ARG A 281 33.34 6.33 -12.04
CA ARG A 281 33.77 7.59 -11.38
C ARG A 281 33.96 8.78 -12.33
N GLY A 282 34.03 8.53 -13.64
CA GLY A 282 34.17 9.57 -14.67
C GLY A 282 32.87 10.26 -15.12
N MET A 283 31.70 9.85 -14.60
CA MET A 283 30.40 10.32 -15.13
C MET A 283 29.54 11.08 -14.12
N LEU A 284 30.05 11.39 -12.92
CA LEU A 284 29.27 12.08 -11.89
C LEU A 284 29.73 13.54 -11.73
N GLN A 285 28.91 14.46 -12.25
CA GLN A 285 28.95 15.88 -11.91
C GLN A 285 28.35 16.10 -10.50
N PRO A 286 28.81 17.09 -9.71
CA PRO A 286 28.27 17.34 -8.39
C PRO A 286 26.86 17.95 -8.45
N TYR A 287 26.00 17.44 -7.58
CA TYR A 287 24.59 17.78 -7.45
C TYR A 287 24.40 19.18 -6.85
N ASN A 288 23.81 20.11 -7.61
CA ASN A 288 23.27 21.35 -7.05
C ASN A 288 21.81 21.10 -6.66
N ALA A 289 21.50 21.28 -5.37
CA ALA A 289 20.16 21.18 -4.82
C ALA A 289 19.23 22.22 -5.45
N PHE A 290 18.06 21.76 -5.93
CA PHE A 290 17.00 22.65 -6.42
C PHE A 290 15.96 22.88 -5.32
N VAL A 291 15.62 24.15 -5.10
CA VAL A 291 14.57 24.64 -4.20
C VAL A 291 13.26 24.75 -5.00
N VAL A 292 12.16 24.30 -4.41
CA VAL A 292 10.82 24.35 -5.02
C VAL A 292 10.23 25.76 -4.89
N PRO A 293 9.71 26.40 -5.98
CA PRO A 293 8.81 27.53 -5.86
C PRO A 293 7.37 27.05 -5.66
N ALA A 294 6.65 27.72 -4.75
CA ALA A 294 5.27 27.41 -4.40
C ALA A 294 4.25 27.96 -5.43
N GLY A 295 3.23 27.16 -5.73
CA GLY A 295 1.90 27.66 -6.09
C GLY A 295 1.38 27.32 -7.49
N MET A 296 0.93 26.07 -7.72
CA MET A 296 -0.32 25.77 -8.46
C MET A 296 -0.68 24.26 -8.34
N PRO A 297 -1.97 23.84 -8.29
CA PRO A 297 -2.36 22.42 -8.27
C PRO A 297 -2.48 21.86 -9.70
N PRO A 298 -1.78 20.75 -10.04
CA PRO A 298 -1.74 20.23 -11.41
C PRO A 298 -2.64 18.99 -11.60
N VAL A 299 -3.96 19.07 -11.47
CA VAL A 299 -4.87 17.95 -11.87
C VAL A 299 -6.20 18.45 -12.41
N THR A 300 -6.22 18.99 -13.63
CA THR A 300 -7.48 19.10 -14.41
C THR A 300 -7.30 19.04 -15.92
N ARG A 301 -6.15 18.62 -16.45
CA ARG A 301 -5.96 18.51 -17.92
C ARG A 301 -5.13 17.29 -18.32
N MET A 302 -5.75 16.12 -18.30
CA MET A 302 -5.38 15.08 -19.28
C MET A 302 -6.51 14.99 -20.29
N ASN A 303 -6.42 15.79 -21.35
CA ASN A 303 -7.23 15.61 -22.55
C ASN A 303 -6.94 14.21 -23.13
N GLY A 304 -7.95 13.52 -23.67
CA GLY A 304 -7.84 12.13 -24.16
C GLY A 304 -6.71 11.89 -25.18
N ARG A 305 -6.26 12.92 -25.90
CA ARG A 305 -5.13 12.85 -26.83
C ARG A 305 -3.77 12.73 -26.14
N ALA A 306 -3.58 13.37 -24.97
CA ALA A 306 -2.34 13.27 -24.19
C ALA A 306 -2.21 11.87 -23.56
N ALA A 307 -3.31 11.30 -23.06
CA ALA A 307 -3.36 9.92 -22.59
C ALA A 307 -3.02 8.92 -23.72
N GLN A 308 -3.58 9.15 -24.91
CA GLN A 308 -3.35 8.31 -26.09
C GLN A 308 -1.88 8.38 -26.56
N ALA A 309 -1.27 9.56 -26.60
CA ALA A 309 0.14 9.73 -26.96
C ALA A 309 1.09 9.06 -25.95
N LEU A 310 0.77 9.15 -24.65
CA LEU A 310 1.52 8.51 -23.57
C LEU A 310 1.48 6.98 -23.67
N VAL A 311 0.30 6.41 -23.92
CA VAL A 311 0.12 4.97 -24.13
C VAL A 311 0.81 4.50 -25.42
N LEU A 312 0.77 5.28 -26.49
CA LEU A 312 1.47 4.95 -27.74
C LEU A 312 3.00 4.98 -27.57
N ALA A 313 3.54 5.99 -26.90
CA ALA A 313 4.98 6.07 -26.59
C ALA A 313 5.43 4.91 -25.69
N ALA A 314 4.60 4.58 -24.70
CA ALA A 314 4.81 3.47 -23.77
C ALA A 314 4.84 2.09 -24.45
N VAL A 315 3.90 1.86 -25.35
CA VAL A 315 3.81 0.63 -26.12
C VAL A 315 4.93 0.52 -27.15
N ARG A 316 5.34 1.65 -27.75
CA ARG A 316 6.41 1.71 -28.77
C ARG A 316 7.81 1.47 -28.18
N LEU A 317 8.04 1.86 -26.92
CA LEU A 317 9.31 1.65 -26.22
C LEU A 317 9.45 0.24 -25.62
N GLU A 318 8.39 -0.33 -25.01
CA GLU A 318 8.54 -1.61 -24.25
C GLU A 318 7.32 -2.56 -24.25
N GLY A 319 6.27 -2.30 -25.04
CA GLY A 319 5.07 -3.13 -25.05
C GLY A 319 4.16 -2.97 -23.80
N PRO A 320 3.14 -3.83 -23.61
CA PRO A 320 2.03 -3.60 -22.68
C PRO A 320 2.38 -3.71 -21.19
N VAL A 321 3.63 -4.02 -20.84
CA VAL A 321 4.11 -3.99 -19.45
C VAL A 321 4.19 -2.55 -18.94
N LEU A 322 4.38 -1.56 -19.83
CA LEU A 322 4.33 -0.15 -19.44
C LEU A 322 2.90 0.39 -19.22
N ARG A 323 1.83 -0.35 -19.60
CA ARG A 323 0.42 -0.01 -19.30
C ARG A 323 0.17 0.03 -17.79
N GLU A 324 0.55 -1.04 -17.11
CA GLU A 324 0.37 -1.19 -15.66
C GLU A 324 1.34 -0.29 -14.88
N ARG A 325 2.48 0.06 -15.49
CA ARG A 325 3.49 0.98 -14.95
C ARG A 325 3.07 2.46 -15.09
N LEU A 326 2.49 2.85 -16.22
CA LEU A 326 1.92 4.19 -16.44
C LEU A 326 0.67 4.41 -15.59
N GLU A 327 -0.16 3.37 -15.45
CA GLU A 327 -1.18 3.34 -14.40
C GLU A 327 -0.51 3.67 -13.06
N ARG A 328 0.44 2.87 -12.55
CA ARG A 328 1.04 3.13 -11.23
C ARG A 328 1.73 4.50 -11.07
N CYS A 329 2.34 5.06 -12.12
CA CYS A 329 2.94 6.40 -12.09
C CYS A 329 1.92 7.55 -12.10
N ILE A 330 0.79 7.38 -12.79
CA ILE A 330 -0.33 8.35 -12.76
C ILE A 330 -1.13 8.22 -11.45
N LEU A 331 -1.14 7.04 -10.83
CA LEU A 331 -1.96 6.63 -9.67
C LEU A 331 -1.44 7.05 -8.28
N GLY A 332 -0.78 8.21 -8.16
CA GLY A 332 -0.50 8.80 -6.84
C GLY A 332 -1.80 9.09 -6.05
N ASP A 333 -1.86 8.59 -4.81
CA ASP A 333 -2.79 8.77 -3.65
C ASP A 333 -4.27 9.21 -3.75
N ASP A 334 -4.84 9.53 -4.92
CA ASP A 334 -6.24 9.96 -5.03
C ASP A 334 -7.12 8.94 -5.80
N ILE A 335 -8.19 8.48 -5.16
CA ILE A 335 -9.07 7.38 -5.61
C ILE A 335 -9.87 7.76 -6.86
N ASP A 336 -10.25 9.03 -7.03
CA ASP A 336 -10.96 9.50 -8.22
C ASP A 336 -10.05 9.51 -9.46
N VAL A 337 -8.75 9.78 -9.27
CA VAL A 337 -7.72 9.65 -10.31
C VAL A 337 -7.51 8.18 -10.68
N ARG A 338 -7.74 7.23 -9.76
CA ARG A 338 -7.63 5.79 -10.05
C ARG A 338 -8.70 5.29 -10.99
N ARG A 339 -9.94 5.71 -10.76
CA ARG A 339 -11.06 5.38 -11.64
C ARG A 339 -10.89 6.06 -13.00
N ASN A 340 -10.58 7.35 -13.02
CA ASN A 340 -10.42 8.13 -14.25
C ASN A 340 -9.20 7.71 -15.08
N GLY A 341 -8.07 7.36 -14.45
CA GLY A 341 -6.86 6.86 -15.13
C GLY A 341 -7.06 5.49 -15.75
N ARG A 342 -7.73 4.57 -15.02
CA ARG A 342 -8.11 3.26 -15.55
C ARG A 342 -9.11 3.38 -16.70
N GLU A 343 -10.12 4.24 -16.56
CA GLU A 343 -11.09 4.52 -17.62
C GLU A 343 -10.42 5.17 -18.84
N ALA A 344 -9.48 6.11 -18.66
CA ALA A 344 -8.75 6.75 -19.76
C ALA A 344 -7.77 5.80 -20.49
N VAL A 345 -7.04 4.96 -19.76
CA VAL A 345 -6.15 3.93 -20.35
C VAL A 345 -6.98 2.87 -21.07
N THR A 346 -8.10 2.45 -20.50
CA THR A 346 -9.03 1.50 -21.14
C THR A 346 -9.63 2.11 -22.41
N ALA A 347 -10.15 3.34 -22.36
CA ALA A 347 -10.69 4.05 -23.51
C ALA A 347 -9.64 4.30 -24.61
N ALA A 348 -8.37 4.55 -24.24
CA ALA A 348 -7.29 4.68 -25.21
C ALA A 348 -6.98 3.34 -25.91
N ILE A 349 -6.98 2.23 -25.17
CA ILE A 349 -6.77 0.88 -25.74
C ILE A 349 -7.94 0.49 -26.64
N GLU A 350 -9.17 0.75 -26.21
CA GLU A 350 -10.38 0.53 -27.01
C GLU A 350 -10.33 1.38 -28.27
N SER A 351 -10.02 2.68 -28.17
CA SER A 351 -9.87 3.57 -29.32
C SER A 351 -8.78 3.11 -30.31
N LEU A 352 -7.64 2.62 -29.81
CA LEU A 352 -6.56 2.09 -30.65
C LEU A 352 -6.93 0.76 -31.32
N THR A 353 -7.71 -0.07 -30.64
CA THR A 353 -8.23 -1.34 -31.17
C THR A 353 -9.29 -1.07 -32.23
N ASP A 354 -10.26 -0.20 -31.95
CA ASP A 354 -11.34 0.21 -32.85
C ASP A 354 -10.79 0.91 -34.11
N SER A 355 -9.71 1.68 -33.96
CA SER A 355 -9.02 2.33 -35.08
C SER A 355 -8.10 1.39 -35.87
N SER A 356 -8.05 0.09 -35.54
CA SER A 356 -7.15 -0.90 -36.15
C SER A 356 -5.67 -0.49 -36.10
N LEU A 357 -5.28 0.30 -35.09
CA LEU A 357 -3.91 0.72 -34.85
C LEU A 357 -3.17 -0.23 -33.91
N LEU A 358 -3.89 -1.11 -33.22
CA LEU A 358 -3.35 -2.13 -32.33
C LEU A 358 -3.87 -3.51 -32.73
N THR A 359 -2.96 -4.47 -32.88
CA THR A 359 -3.28 -5.87 -33.22
C THR A 359 -2.58 -6.80 -32.24
N ILE A 360 -3.32 -7.75 -31.70
CA ILE A 360 -2.79 -8.82 -30.85
C ILE A 360 -2.92 -10.12 -31.64
N ALA A 361 -1.79 -10.80 -31.82
CA ALA A 361 -1.74 -12.10 -32.48
C ALA A 361 -1.03 -13.12 -31.58
N ILE A 362 -1.31 -14.39 -31.78
CA ILE A 362 -0.56 -15.48 -31.15
C ILE A 362 0.31 -16.07 -32.25
N GLU A 363 1.63 -16.04 -32.07
CA GLU A 363 2.56 -16.67 -33.01
C GLU A 363 2.48 -18.19 -32.93
N ASP A 364 3.01 -18.89 -33.94
CA ASP A 364 3.04 -20.37 -34.00
C ASP A 364 3.76 -21.00 -32.80
N SER A 365 4.63 -20.24 -32.13
CA SER A 365 5.30 -20.61 -30.88
C SER A 365 4.34 -20.64 -29.67
N GLY A 366 3.11 -20.14 -29.83
CA GLY A 366 2.13 -19.87 -28.78
C GLY A 366 2.46 -18.63 -27.95
N GLN A 367 3.37 -17.76 -28.39
CA GLN A 367 3.70 -16.51 -27.72
C GLN A 367 2.71 -15.43 -28.18
N PRO A 368 2.00 -14.74 -27.28
CA PRO A 368 1.21 -13.60 -27.67
C PRO A 368 2.14 -12.45 -28.05
N VAL A 369 1.85 -11.77 -29.16
CA VAL A 369 2.64 -10.67 -29.68
C VAL A 369 1.71 -9.50 -29.97
N LEU A 370 2.10 -8.32 -29.50
CA LEU A 370 1.37 -7.09 -29.71
C LEU A 370 2.07 -6.27 -30.78
N THR A 371 1.30 -5.78 -31.75
CA THR A 371 1.79 -4.93 -32.83
C THR A 371 0.96 -3.66 -32.86
N VAL A 372 1.60 -2.51 -32.65
CA VAL A 372 1.01 -1.21 -32.95
C VAL A 372 1.46 -0.79 -34.35
N ARG A 373 0.53 -0.31 -35.17
CA ARG A 373 0.80 0.09 -36.55
C ARG A 373 1.90 1.17 -36.56
N GLY A 374 3.00 0.91 -37.28
CA GLY A 374 4.17 1.80 -37.33
C GLY A 374 5.18 1.62 -36.18
N SER A 375 5.06 0.54 -35.41
CA SER A 375 5.98 0.17 -34.32
C SER A 375 6.50 -1.25 -34.50
N ALA A 376 7.63 -1.56 -33.84
CA ALA A 376 8.16 -2.92 -33.80
C ALA A 376 7.20 -3.87 -33.06
N ARG A 377 7.24 -5.16 -33.42
CA ARG A 377 6.47 -6.19 -32.74
C ARG A 377 7.03 -6.43 -31.35
N ALA A 378 6.16 -6.47 -30.33
CA ALA A 378 6.55 -6.70 -28.95
C ALA A 378 6.02 -8.06 -28.46
N ALA A 379 6.93 -8.97 -28.13
CA ALA A 379 6.58 -10.27 -27.57
C ALA A 379 6.07 -10.13 -26.13
N LEU A 380 4.88 -10.66 -25.86
CA LEU A 380 4.27 -10.61 -24.53
C LEU A 380 4.78 -11.79 -23.71
N ARG A 381 5.31 -11.52 -22.51
CA ARG A 381 5.74 -12.59 -21.59
C ARG A 381 4.55 -13.51 -21.24
N ARG A 382 4.83 -14.82 -21.12
CA ARG A 382 3.87 -15.82 -20.58
C ARG A 382 3.72 -15.78 -19.06
N ARG A 383 4.73 -15.30 -18.34
CA ARG A 383 4.68 -15.10 -16.89
C ARG A 383 4.28 -13.65 -16.63
N GLY A 384 3.25 -13.46 -15.81
CA GLY A 384 2.54 -12.19 -15.57
C GLY A 384 3.43 -11.01 -15.11
N ALA A 385 2.76 -9.92 -14.74
CA ALA A 385 3.39 -8.63 -14.46
C ALA A 385 4.55 -8.71 -13.45
N ARG A 386 5.62 -7.93 -13.68
CA ARG A 386 6.71 -7.77 -12.70
C ARG A 386 6.21 -7.03 -11.45
N THR A 387 6.70 -7.44 -10.29
CA THR A 387 6.56 -6.64 -9.05
C THR A 387 7.47 -5.40 -9.13
N PHE A 388 7.15 -4.35 -8.37
CA PHE A 388 7.93 -3.09 -8.41
C PHE A 388 9.39 -3.31 -7.99
N GLU A 389 9.66 -4.31 -7.16
CA GLU A 389 10.99 -4.65 -6.66
C GLU A 389 11.86 -5.41 -7.68
N GLU A 390 11.27 -5.90 -8.77
CA GLU A 390 11.97 -6.60 -9.86
C GLU A 390 12.43 -5.65 -11.00
N ILE A 391 12.27 -4.34 -10.80
CA ILE A 391 12.59 -3.31 -11.79
C ILE A 391 13.93 -2.65 -11.41
N PRO A 392 14.95 -2.69 -12.28
CA PRO A 392 16.19 -1.96 -12.08
C PRO A 392 15.94 -0.47 -11.87
N GLU A 393 16.64 0.13 -10.91
CA GLU A 393 16.45 1.53 -10.51
C GLU A 393 16.64 2.53 -11.66
N GLY A 394 17.50 2.19 -12.64
CA GLY A 394 17.69 2.97 -13.86
C GLY A 394 16.44 3.06 -14.75
N GLU A 395 15.64 1.99 -14.82
CA GLU A 395 14.38 1.95 -15.59
C GLU A 395 13.31 2.82 -14.93
N VAL A 396 13.24 2.82 -13.60
CA VAL A 396 12.31 3.68 -12.83
C VAL A 396 12.63 5.16 -13.04
N ARG A 397 13.92 5.53 -13.01
CA ARG A 397 14.35 6.91 -13.25
C ARG A 397 14.10 7.37 -14.69
N ALA A 398 14.29 6.50 -15.68
CA ALA A 398 14.00 6.81 -17.09
C ALA A 398 12.50 7.05 -17.33
N ALA A 399 11.62 6.22 -16.74
CA ALA A 399 10.17 6.38 -16.84
C ALA A 399 9.68 7.68 -16.17
N ALA A 400 10.24 8.03 -15.02
CA ALA A 400 9.97 9.32 -14.37
C ALA A 400 10.44 10.50 -15.23
N GLY A 401 11.63 10.43 -15.82
CA GLY A 401 12.15 11.45 -16.73
C GLY A 401 11.28 11.65 -17.97
N LEU A 402 10.81 10.56 -18.58
CA LEU A 402 9.92 10.62 -19.75
C LEU A 402 8.57 11.26 -19.40
N THR A 403 8.04 10.92 -18.22
CA THR A 403 6.79 11.49 -17.70
C THR A 403 6.94 13.00 -17.46
N SER A 404 8.01 13.43 -16.80
CA SER A 404 8.31 14.85 -16.59
C SER A 404 8.49 15.60 -17.90
N HIS A 405 9.16 15.01 -18.90
CA HIS A 405 9.38 15.66 -20.19
C HIS A 405 8.09 15.78 -21.02
N VAL A 406 7.19 14.80 -20.90
CA VAL A 406 5.83 14.94 -21.44
C VAL A 406 5.05 16.01 -20.69
N PHE A 407 5.16 16.14 -19.37
CA PHE A 407 4.51 17.25 -18.67
C PHE A 407 5.06 18.63 -19.09
N GLU A 408 6.37 18.76 -19.32
CA GLU A 408 7.00 20.00 -19.81
C GLU A 408 6.57 20.37 -21.23
N LEU A 409 6.46 19.40 -22.14
CA LEU A 409 6.05 19.62 -23.53
C LEU A 409 4.57 20.03 -23.66
N PHE A 410 3.74 19.69 -22.68
CA PHE A 410 2.30 19.94 -22.68
C PHE A 410 1.86 21.07 -21.73
N ASP A 411 2.81 21.78 -21.09
CA ASP A 411 2.55 23.05 -20.38
C ASP A 411 2.33 24.22 -21.38
N VAL A 412 2.61 24.01 -22.67
CA VAL A 412 2.20 24.92 -23.74
C VAL A 412 0.76 24.59 -24.13
N SER A 413 -0.17 25.48 -23.80
CA SER A 413 -1.62 25.23 -23.85
C SER A 413 -2.21 24.98 -25.26
N ASP A 414 -1.39 25.02 -26.32
CA ASP A 414 -1.69 24.55 -27.67
C ASP A 414 -0.35 24.42 -28.44
N PRO A 415 0.18 23.22 -28.71
CA PRO A 415 1.42 23.07 -29.45
C PRO A 415 1.23 23.53 -30.90
N THR A 416 2.16 24.33 -31.39
CA THR A 416 2.17 24.78 -32.78
C THR A 416 2.46 23.62 -33.75
N PRO A 417 2.04 23.70 -35.02
CA PRO A 417 2.33 22.67 -36.02
C PRO A 417 3.83 22.33 -36.18
N ASP A 418 4.72 23.29 -35.87
CA ASP A 418 6.18 23.08 -35.88
C ASP A 418 6.67 22.28 -34.66
N GLU A 419 6.00 22.41 -33.51
CA GLU A 419 6.24 21.61 -32.30
C GLU A 419 5.70 20.18 -32.49
N GLU A 420 4.55 20.01 -33.13
CA GLU A 420 4.05 18.70 -33.58
C GLU A 420 5.02 18.03 -34.56
N ALA A 421 5.56 18.78 -35.54
CA ALA A 421 6.55 18.27 -36.47
C ALA A 421 7.90 17.97 -35.80
N ARG A 422 8.25 18.63 -34.69
CA ARG A 422 9.44 18.29 -33.87
C ARG A 422 9.23 17.01 -33.08
N LEU A 423 8.07 16.83 -32.46
CA LEU A 423 7.68 15.60 -31.76
C LEU A 423 7.67 14.38 -32.69
N GLY A 424 7.13 14.53 -33.90
CA GLY A 424 7.21 13.51 -34.95
C GLY A 424 8.65 13.13 -35.31
N ARG A 425 9.56 14.12 -35.40
CA ARG A 425 10.98 13.91 -35.71
C ARG A 425 11.80 13.31 -34.56
N VAL A 426 11.44 13.57 -33.31
CA VAL A 426 12.08 12.95 -32.13
C VAL A 426 11.68 11.48 -32.02
N LEU A 427 10.46 11.13 -32.40
CA LEU A 427 9.92 9.77 -32.38
C LEU A 427 10.30 8.92 -33.62
N ASP A 428 10.94 9.51 -34.63
CA ASP A 428 11.30 8.86 -35.89
C ASP A 428 12.83 8.71 -36.09
N ARG A 429 13.64 8.95 -35.06
CA ARG A 429 15.10 8.83 -35.16
C ARG A 429 15.61 7.44 -34.79
N SER A 430 15.83 6.63 -35.82
CA SER A 430 16.66 5.42 -35.83
C SER A 430 18.18 5.69 -35.81
N GLU A 431 18.64 6.89 -35.42
CA GLU A 431 20.06 7.31 -35.57
C GLU A 431 20.80 7.61 -34.26
N LEU A 432 20.29 7.23 -33.09
CA LEU A 432 20.98 7.41 -31.79
C LEU A 432 21.65 6.15 -31.24
N LEU A 433 22.04 5.21 -32.11
CA LEU A 433 23.03 4.20 -31.78
C LEU A 433 24.33 4.53 -32.53
N PRO A 434 25.46 4.79 -31.85
CA PRO A 434 26.74 4.73 -32.53
C PRO A 434 26.95 3.29 -33.00
N SER A 435 27.37 3.12 -34.25
CA SER A 435 27.71 1.83 -34.82
C SER A 435 28.88 1.22 -34.05
N THR A 436 28.59 0.22 -33.22
CA THR A 436 29.44 -0.93 -32.87
C THR A 436 28.55 -2.02 -32.28
#